data_AF-A0A937ZAT6-F1
#
_entry.id   AF-A0A937ZAT6-F1
#
_cell.length_a   1.000
_cell.length_b   1.000
_cell.length_c   1.000
_cell.angle_alpha   90.00
_cell.angle_beta   90.00
_cell.angle_gamma   90.00
#
_symmetry.space_group_name_H-M   'P 1'
#
loop_
_entity.id
_entity.type
_entity.pdbx_description
1 polymer ?
#
loop_
_entity_poly.entity_id
_entity_poly.type
_entity_poly.pdbx_seq_one_letter_code
_entity_poly.pdbx_strand_id
1 'polypeptide(L)' 'MTIRGLAEGLKPRASLAIEILRADGSTARADVICRIDTLDELDYYRHGGILPYVLRGMAGAA' A
#
# COMPACT_ATOMS: atom_id res chain seq x y z
N MET A 1 6.00 4.38 -14.40
CA MET A 1 5.09 5.02 -13.42
C MET A 1 5.66 4.76 -12.03
N THR A 2 5.62 5.75 -11.16
CA THR A 2 6.15 5.67 -9.79
C THR A 2 5.08 6.12 -8.80
N ILE A 3 4.94 5.45 -7.66
CA ILE A 3 4.03 5.84 -6.57
C ILE A 3 4.88 6.34 -5.41
N ARG A 4 4.66 7.59 -4.99
CA ARG A 4 5.35 8.24 -3.87
C ARG A 4 4.50 8.18 -2.59
N GLY A 5 5.16 8.23 -1.43
CA GLY A 5 4.52 8.19 -0.11
C GLY A 5 4.26 6.80 0.48
N LEU A 6 4.55 5.71 -0.26
CA LEU A 6 4.37 4.33 0.23
C LEU A 6 5.23 3.99 1.45
N ALA A 7 6.46 4.53 1.52
CA ALA A 7 7.42 4.22 2.58
C ALA A 7 7.24 5.09 3.85
N GLU A 8 6.38 6.10 3.81
CA GLU A 8 6.27 7.12 4.87
C GLU A 8 5.28 6.73 5.99
N GLY A 9 4.76 5.50 5.94
CA GLY A 9 3.75 5.00 6.87
C GLY A 9 2.33 5.18 6.34
N LEU A 10 1.77 4.09 5.82
CA LEU A 10 0.40 4.05 5.32
C LEU A 10 -0.62 4.14 6.47
N LYS A 11 -1.68 4.91 6.21
CA LYS A 11 -2.94 4.92 6.97
C LYS A 11 -4.06 4.45 6.06
N PRO A 12 -5.20 3.98 6.60
CA PRO A 12 -6.35 3.69 5.77
C PRO A 12 -6.75 4.89 4.91
N ARG A 13 -7.04 4.66 3.64
CA ARG A 13 -7.40 5.69 2.64
C ARG A 13 -6.35 6.79 2.46
N ALA A 14 -5.07 6.50 2.70
CA ALA A 14 -4.00 7.47 2.51
C ALA A 14 -3.98 8.03 1.08
N SER A 15 -3.77 9.34 0.97
CA SER A 15 -3.50 10.00 -0.32
C SER A 15 -2.04 9.75 -0.71
N LEU A 16 -1.83 9.31 -1.94
CA LEU A 16 -0.51 9.03 -2.52
C LEU A 16 -0.37 9.81 -3.83
N ALA A 17 0.86 10.16 -4.19
CA ALA A 17 1.13 10.80 -5.47
C ALA A 17 1.64 9.77 -6.48
N ILE A 18 1.02 9.71 -7.66
CA ILE A 18 1.55 8.96 -8.81
C ILE A 18 2.31 9.91 -9.73
N GLU A 19 3.42 9.41 -10.27
CA GLU A 19 4.17 10.04 -11.35
C GLU A 19 4.15 9.15 -12.59
N ILE A 20 3.66 9.71 -13.69
CA ILE A 20 3.55 9.05 -14.98
C ILE A 20 4.58 9.65 -15.91
N LEU A 21 5.66 8.91 -16.16
CA LEU A 21 6.60 9.20 -17.22
C LEU A 21 6.01 8.73 -18.55
N ARG A 22 5.82 9.66 -19.50
CA ARG A 22 5.35 9.36 -20.85
C ARG A 22 6.52 9.06 -21.79
N ALA A 23 6.21 8.43 -22.92
CA ALA A 23 7.20 8.08 -23.93
C ALA A 23 7.89 9.30 -24.57
N ASP A 24 7.23 10.46 -24.54
CA ASP A 24 7.77 11.74 -25.01
C ASP A 24 8.72 12.42 -23.99
N GLY A 25 8.96 11.78 -22.83
CA GLY A 25 9.77 12.32 -21.75
C GLY A 25 9.04 13.26 -20.80
N SER A 26 7.79 13.64 -21.09
CA SER A 26 6.98 14.45 -20.17
C SER A 26 6.59 13.65 -18.92
N THR A 27 6.44 14.34 -17.80
CA THR A 27 5.98 13.74 -16.54
C THR A 27 4.66 14.38 -16.13
N ALA A 28 3.65 13.55 -15.85
CA ALA A 28 2.41 13.98 -15.19
C ALA A 28 2.37 13.47 -13.76
N ARG A 29 1.73 14.25 -12.88
CA ARG A 29 1.46 13.87 -11.50
C ARG A 29 -0.03 13.88 -11.24
N ALA A 30 -0.49 12.95 -10.41
CA ALA A 30 -1.87 12.93 -9.91
C ALA A 30 -1.91 12.38 -8.49
N ASP A 31 -2.86 12.86 -7.71
CA ASP A 31 -3.15 12.31 -6.38
C ASP A 31 -4.15 11.16 -6.50
N VAL A 32 -3.89 10.09 -5.76
CA VAL A 32 -4.73 8.89 -5.73
C VAL A 32 -4.97 8.45 -4.29
N ILE A 33 -6.07 7.74 -4.06
CA ILE A 33 -6.40 7.18 -2.74
C ILE A 33 -5.94 5.72 -2.70
N CYS A 34 -5.13 5.36 -1.71
CA CYS A 34 -4.79 3.98 -1.41
C CYS A 34 -6.01 3.24 -0.85
N ARG A 35 -6.41 2.12 -1.46
CA ARG A 35 -7.60 1.34 -1.09
C ARG A 35 -7.36 0.28 -0.02
N ILE A 36 -6.49 0.59 0.92
CA ILE A 36 -6.49 -0.05 2.23
C ILE A 36 -7.53 0.74 3.04
N ASP A 37 -8.73 0.20 3.16
CA ASP A 37 -9.90 0.88 3.72
C ASP A 37 -10.01 0.71 5.23
N THR A 38 -9.44 -0.36 5.79
CA THR A 38 -9.52 -0.67 7.23
C THR A 38 -8.14 -0.83 7.88
N LEU A 39 -8.10 -0.81 9.21
CA LEU A 39 -6.87 -1.12 9.97
C LEU A 39 -6.46 -2.58 9.80
N ASP A 40 -7.43 -3.50 9.75
CA ASP A 40 -7.17 -4.93 9.56
C ASP A 40 -6.48 -5.18 8.20
N GLU A 41 -6.96 -4.55 7.13
CA GLU A 41 -6.31 -4.62 5.81
C GLU A 41 -4.89 -4.04 5.81
N LEU A 42 -4.66 -2.97 6.57
CA LEU A 42 -3.33 -2.38 6.73
C LEU A 42 -2.38 -3.35 7.45
N ASP A 43 -2.86 -4.03 8.47
CA ASP A 43 -2.08 -5.04 9.17
C ASP A 43 -1.82 -6.25 8.28
N TYR A 44 -2.81 -6.73 7.51
CA TYR A 44 -2.57 -7.76 6.50
C TYR A 44 -1.49 -7.33 5.51
N TYR A 45 -1.54 -6.09 5.01
CA TYR A 45 -0.54 -5.53 4.11
C TYR A 45 0.87 -5.53 4.74
N ARG A 46 1.02 -5.05 5.98
CA ARG A 46 2.30 -5.05 6.72
C ARG A 46 2.87 -6.44 6.92
N HIS A 47 1.97 -7.42 7.02
CA HIS A 47 2.30 -8.82 7.18
C HIS A 47 2.55 -9.55 5.84
N GLY A 48 2.56 -8.83 4.71
CA GLY A 48 2.79 -9.42 3.39
C GLY A 48 1.59 -10.17 2.82
N GLY A 49 0.39 -9.93 3.36
CA GLY A 49 -0.88 -10.49 2.93
C GLY A 49 -1.68 -11.15 4.05
N ILE A 50 -2.97 -11.40 3.77
CA ILE A 50 -3.91 -12.02 4.72
C ILE A 50 -3.50 -13.45 5.09
N LEU A 51 -3.08 -14.27 4.12
CA LEU A 51 -2.70 -15.66 4.39
C LEU A 51 -1.45 -15.74 5.30
N PRO A 52 -0.35 -15.03 5.02
CA PRO A 52 0.79 -14.98 5.95
C PRO A 52 0.43 -14.46 7.35
N TYR A 53 -0.48 -13.47 7.44
CA TYR A 53 -0.96 -12.95 8.72
C TYR A 53 -1.65 -14.04 9.54
N VAL A 54 -2.62 -14.74 8.95
CA VAL A 54 -3.39 -15.81 9.61
C VAL A 54 -2.49 -16.98 10.01
N LEU A 55 -1.64 -17.47 9.10
CA LEU A 55 -0.77 -18.62 9.38
C LEU A 55 0.19 -18.35 10.54
N ARG A 56 0.74 -17.13 10.66
CA ARG A 56 1.58 -16.75 11.81
C ARG A 56 0.78 -16.64 13.11
N GLY A 57 -0.45 -16.13 13.05
CA GLY A 57 -1.35 -16.10 14.21
C GLY A 57 -1.66 -17.50 14.72
N MET A 58 -1.91 -18.45 13.82
CA MET A 58 -2.14 -19.85 14.17
C MET A 58 -0.87 -20.53 14.70
N ALA A 59 0.29 -20.30 14.08
CA ALA A 59 1.57 -20.87 14.51
C ALA A 59 2.04 -20.33 15.87
N GLY A 60 1.70 -19.09 16.21
CA GLY A 60 1.98 -18.50 17.53
C GLY A 60 0.99 -18.90 18.63
N ALA A 61 -0.12 -19.55 18.26
CA ALA A 61 -1.12 -20.08 19.19
C ALA A 61 -0.89 -21.56 19.56
N ALA A 62 0.24 -22.14 19.13
CA ALA A 62 0.66 -23.50 19.42
C ALA A 62 1.72 -23.55 20.53
#